data_AF-A0A9Q1IQF4-F1
#
_entry.id   AF-A0A9Q1IQF4-F1
#
_cell.length_a   1.000
_cell.length_b   1.000
_cell.length_c   1.000
_cell.angle_alpha   90.00
_cell.angle_beta   90.00
_cell.angle_gamma   90.00
#
_symmetry.space_group_name_H-M   'P 1'
#
loop_
_entity.id
_entity.type
_entity.pdbx_description
1 polymer ?
#
loop_
_entity_poly.entity_id
_entity_poly.type
_entity_poly.pdbx_seq_one_letter_code
_entity_poly.pdbx_strand_id
1 'polypeptide(L)'
;MRVADDPSAGPLHVWTQRANNDKIQRVEKLINTAYHIVKSELPFTSYERTVALLKKKGEDVGSQYTTDVACRRFVDVIFSELWEGCAAEIKAAHFLSVLSDFN
;
A
#
# COMPACT_ATOMS: atom_id res chain seq x y z
N MET A 1 -27.20 -15.72 24.47
CA MET A 1 -25.87 -15.49 25.05
C MET A 1 -25.83 -14.03 25.49
N ARG A 2 -25.59 -13.73 26.77
CA ARG A 2 -25.63 -12.36 27.29
C ARG A 2 -24.31 -11.66 26.92
N VAL A 3 -24.37 -10.39 26.56
CA VAL A 3 -23.20 -9.54 26.17
C VAL A 3 -22.14 -9.44 27.30
N ALA A 4 -22.44 -9.95 28.50
CA ALA A 4 -21.54 -9.99 29.64
C ALA A 4 -20.41 -11.05 29.52
N ASP A 5 -20.52 -12.04 28.64
CA ASP A 5 -19.59 -13.18 28.59
C ASP A 5 -18.41 -12.97 27.62
N ASP A 6 -18.46 -11.95 26.74
CA ASP A 6 -17.36 -11.60 25.84
C ASP A 6 -17.34 -10.07 25.57
N PRO A 7 -16.39 -9.32 26.15
CA PRO A 7 -16.25 -7.87 25.94
C PRO A 7 -16.05 -7.46 24.48
N SER A 8 -15.59 -8.38 23.62
CA SER A 8 -15.36 -8.14 22.19
C SER A 8 -16.62 -8.28 21.34
N ALA A 9 -17.67 -8.95 21.84
CA ALA A 9 -18.95 -9.08 21.16
C ALA A 9 -19.87 -7.84 21.33
N GLY A 10 -19.42 -6.83 22.09
CA GLY A 10 -20.15 -5.60 22.33
C GLY A 10 -20.28 -4.71 21.07
N PRO A 11 -21.39 -3.96 20.89
CA PRO A 11 -21.63 -3.15 19.69
C PRO A 11 -20.51 -2.13 19.40
N LEU A 12 -19.98 -1.47 20.43
CA LEU A 12 -18.88 -0.51 20.29
C LEU A 12 -17.59 -1.17 19.78
N HIS A 13 -17.28 -2.38 20.24
CA HIS A 13 -16.09 -3.11 19.82
C HIS A 13 -16.20 -3.51 18.34
N VAL A 14 -17.34 -4.07 17.95
CA VAL A 14 -17.63 -4.44 16.56
C VAL A 14 -17.58 -3.23 15.63
N TRP A 15 -18.15 -2.09 16.02
CA TRP A 15 -18.08 -0.86 15.22
C TRP A 15 -16.66 -0.34 15.08
N THR A 16 -15.87 -0.39 16.16
CA THR A 16 -14.45 0.01 16.13
C THR A 16 -13.65 -0.87 15.18
N GLN A 17 -13.85 -2.19 15.24
CA GLN A 17 -13.21 -3.15 14.33
C GLN A 17 -13.58 -2.88 12.86
N ARG A 18 -14.87 -2.66 12.57
CA ARG A 18 -15.32 -2.31 11.21
C ARG A 18 -14.66 -1.04 10.70
N ALA A 19 -14.67 0.03 11.50
CA ALA A 19 -14.03 1.29 11.12
C ALA A 19 -12.52 1.13 10.89
N ASN A 20 -11.86 0.24 11.64
CA ASN A 20 -10.45 -0.05 11.43
C ASN A 20 -10.23 -0.84 10.12
N ASN A 21 -11.05 -1.85 9.86
CA ASN A 21 -11.00 -2.61 8.60
C ASN A 21 -11.26 -1.73 7.38
N ASP A 22 -12.23 -0.82 7.44
CA ASP A 22 -12.52 0.12 6.37
C ASP A 22 -11.31 1.03 6.08
N LYS A 23 -10.62 1.48 7.14
CA LYS A 23 -9.37 2.25 6.99
C LYS A 23 -8.27 1.42 6.34
N ILE A 24 -8.08 0.17 6.78
CA ILE A 24 -7.07 -0.73 6.21
C ILE A 24 -7.35 -0.94 4.72
N GLN A 25 -8.59 -1.24 4.34
CA GLN A 25 -8.96 -1.46 2.93
C GLN A 25 -8.72 -0.22 2.06
N ARG A 26 -9.00 0.98 2.56
CA ARG A 26 -8.70 2.23 1.83
C ARG A 26 -7.20 2.39 1.60
N VAL A 27 -6.39 2.19 2.64
CA VAL A 27 -4.93 2.32 2.57
C VAL A 27 -4.34 1.25 1.66
N GLU A 28 -4.85 0.02 1.72
CA GLU A 28 -4.43 -1.08 0.86
C GLU A 28 -4.60 -0.75 -0.63
N LYS A 29 -5.75 -0.19 -1.02
CA LYS A 29 -5.97 0.28 -2.41
C LYS A 29 -4.96 1.34 -2.82
N LEU A 30 -4.62 2.26 -1.93
CA LEU A 30 -3.66 3.34 -2.18
C LEU A 30 -2.21 2.81 -2.30
N ILE A 31 -1.83 1.83 -1.47
CA ILE A 31 -0.53 1.14 -1.55
C ILE A 31 -0.44 0.34 -2.84
N ASN A 32 -1.47 -0.44 -3.19
CA ASN A 32 -1.51 -1.21 -4.43
C ASN A 32 -1.42 -0.30 -5.66
N THR A 33 -2.03 0.88 -5.59
CA THR A 33 -1.90 1.90 -6.63
C THR A 33 -0.45 2.41 -6.72
N ALA A 34 0.20 2.68 -5.60
CA ALA A 34 1.61 3.13 -5.59
C ALA A 34 2.55 2.03 -6.11
N TYR A 35 2.31 0.78 -5.73
CA TYR A 35 3.00 -0.39 -6.28
C TYR A 35 2.85 -0.47 -7.79
N HIS A 36 1.62 -0.30 -8.32
CA HIS A 36 1.39 -0.27 -9.76
C HIS A 36 2.18 0.84 -10.47
N ILE A 37 2.19 2.05 -9.91
CA ILE A 37 2.96 3.18 -10.46
C ILE A 37 4.44 2.80 -10.62
N VAL A 38 5.07 2.24 -9.59
CA VAL A 38 6.49 1.84 -9.64
C VAL A 38 6.71 0.63 -10.55
N LYS A 39 5.87 -0.40 -10.42
CA LYS A 39 6.00 -1.64 -11.19
C LYS A 39 5.84 -1.42 -12.70
N SER A 40 5.07 -0.40 -13.08
CA SER A 40 4.87 0.02 -14.46
C SER A 40 5.79 1.18 -14.88
N GLU A 41 6.78 1.53 -14.06
CA GLU A 41 7.78 2.59 -14.33
C GLU A 41 7.14 3.95 -14.69
N LEU A 42 6.00 4.24 -14.08
CA LEU A 42 5.27 5.49 -14.30
C LEU A 42 5.80 6.61 -13.38
N PRO A 43 5.73 7.88 -13.82
CA PRO A 43 6.05 9.01 -12.96
C PRO A 43 5.13 9.06 -11.73
N PHE A 44 5.66 9.44 -10.56
CA PHE A 44 4.86 9.56 -9.33
C PHE A 44 3.68 10.54 -9.47
N THR A 45 3.79 11.55 -10.33
CA THR A 45 2.70 12.48 -10.65
C THR A 45 1.49 11.79 -11.29
N SER A 46 1.65 10.58 -11.85
CA SER A 46 0.55 9.76 -12.36
C SER A 46 -0.30 9.16 -11.25
N TYR A 47 0.22 9.07 -10.02
CA TYR A 47 -0.50 8.53 -8.87
C TYR A 47 -1.82 9.26 -8.60
N GLU A 48 -1.79 10.59 -8.53
CA GLU A 48 -2.98 11.39 -8.23
C GLU A 48 -4.09 11.18 -9.27
N ARG A 49 -3.71 11.08 -10.55
CA ARG A 49 -4.63 10.78 -11.64
C ARG A 49 -5.23 9.39 -11.50
N THR A 50 -4.43 8.38 -11.16
CA THR A 50 -4.91 7.01 -10.94
C THR A 50 -5.87 6.94 -9.74
N VAL A 51 -5.56 7.62 -8.64
CA VAL A 51 -6.45 7.71 -7.47
C VAL A 51 -7.76 8.43 -7.82
N ALA A 52 -7.71 9.51 -8.60
CA ALA A 52 -8.91 10.19 -9.08
C ALA A 52 -9.78 9.28 -9.96
N LEU A 53 -9.17 8.42 -10.79
CA LEU A 53 -9.89 7.42 -11.58
C LEU A 53 -10.58 6.37 -10.71
N LEU A 54 -9.93 5.89 -9.64
CA LEU A 54 -10.55 4.97 -8.68
C LEU A 54 -11.78 5.59 -8.02
N LYS A 55 -11.67 6.84 -7.54
CA LYS A 55 -12.82 7.58 -6.99
C LYS A 55 -13.95 7.71 -7.99
N LYS A 56 -13.64 8.00 -9.26
CA LYS A 56 -14.64 8.09 -10.34
C LYS A 56 -15.36 6.77 -10.59
N LYS A 57 -14.69 5.63 -10.36
CA LYS A 57 -15.29 4.29 -10.45
C LYS A 57 -16.12 3.89 -9.22
N GLY A 58 -16.21 4.76 -8.21
CA GLY A 58 -16.95 4.50 -6.98
C GLY A 58 -16.12 3.81 -5.89
N GLU A 59 -14.81 3.67 -6.07
CA GLU A 59 -13.94 3.12 -5.03
C GLU A 59 -13.76 4.14 -3.90
N ASP A 60 -14.07 3.70 -2.68
CA ASP A 60 -13.70 4.47 -1.49
C ASP A 60 -12.22 4.26 -1.18
N VAL A 61 -11.45 5.32 -1.37
CA VAL A 61 -10.02 5.45 -1.04
C VAL A 61 -9.77 6.61 -0.08
N GLY A 62 -10.82 7.26 0.44
CA GLY A 62 -10.72 8.43 1.30
C GLY A 62 -10.10 9.69 0.66
N SER A 63 -9.74 10.64 1.51
CA SER A 63 -9.14 11.94 1.14
C SER A 63 -7.66 12.06 1.50
N GLN A 64 -7.14 11.12 2.28
CA GLN A 64 -5.75 11.12 2.74
C GLN A 64 -4.87 10.32 1.77
N TYR A 65 -3.58 10.64 1.75
CA TYR A 65 -2.57 9.91 0.97
C TYR A 65 -2.86 9.84 -0.54
N THR A 66 -3.52 10.85 -1.10
CA THR A 66 -3.88 10.86 -2.53
C THR A 66 -2.91 11.66 -3.40
N THR A 67 -1.78 12.08 -2.85
CA THR A 67 -0.79 12.96 -3.51
C THR A 67 0.44 12.19 -3.97
N ASP A 68 1.21 12.79 -4.87
CA ASP A 68 2.50 12.23 -5.31
C ASP A 68 3.52 12.07 -4.15
N VAL A 69 3.51 12.98 -3.17
CA VAL A 69 4.32 12.88 -1.95
C VAL A 69 3.94 11.65 -1.13
N ALA A 70 2.65 11.33 -1.04
CA ALA A 70 2.20 10.11 -0.37
C ALA A 70 2.61 8.85 -1.14
N CYS A 71 2.55 8.90 -2.47
CA CYS A 71 3.05 7.83 -3.32
C CYS A 71 4.51 7.52 -3.03
N ARG A 72 5.40 8.53 -3.01
CA ARG A 72 6.82 8.34 -2.68
C ARG A 72 7.02 7.64 -1.33
N ARG A 73 6.29 8.07 -0.30
CA ARG A 73 6.35 7.44 1.03
C ARG A 73 5.92 5.97 1.01
N PHE A 74 4.88 5.63 0.26
CA PHE A 74 4.50 4.23 0.09
C PHE A 74 5.58 3.44 -0.63
N VAL A 75 6.21 4.02 -1.66
CA VAL A 75 7.28 3.37 -2.40
C VAL A 75 8.49 3.09 -1.52
N ASP A 76 8.86 4.01 -0.63
CA ASP A 76 9.96 3.79 0.32
C ASP A 76 9.70 2.55 1.20
N VAL A 77 8.47 2.41 1.71
CA VAL A 77 8.05 1.26 2.53
C VAL A 77 7.98 -0.02 1.69
N ILE A 78 7.39 0.04 0.49
CA ILE A 78 7.35 -1.11 -0.43
C ILE A 78 8.77 -1.59 -0.73
N PHE A 79 9.70 -0.66 -1.00
CA PHE A 79 11.08 -0.98 -1.30
C PHE A 79 11.78 -1.61 -0.10
N SER A 80 11.59 -1.09 1.13
CA SER A 80 12.22 -1.69 2.31
C SER A 80 11.79 -3.14 2.51
N GLU A 81 10.50 -3.43 2.34
CA GLU A 81 9.96 -4.79 2.47
C GLU A 81 10.46 -5.73 1.35
N LEU A 82 10.51 -5.26 0.10
CA LEU A 82 11.00 -6.06 -1.03
C LEU A 82 12.52 -6.27 -0.99
N TRP A 83 13.27 -5.28 -0.50
CA TRP A 83 14.72 -5.32 -0.44
C TRP A 83 15.21 -6.38 0.55
N GLU A 84 14.55 -6.60 1.68
CA GLU A 84 14.97 -7.62 2.64
C GLU A 84 15.02 -9.02 2.02
N GLY A 85 14.02 -9.38 1.23
CA GLY A 85 14.01 -10.64 0.47
C GLY A 85 15.06 -10.67 -0.63
N CYS A 86 15.13 -9.61 -1.43
CA CYS A 86 16.05 -9.53 -2.56
C CYS A 86 17.53 -9.53 -2.13
N ALA A 87 17.85 -8.89 -1.00
CA ALA A 87 19.20 -8.83 -0.46
C ALA A 87 19.71 -10.22 -0.02
N ALA A 88 18.83 -11.08 0.49
CA ALA A 88 19.20 -12.45 0.82
C ALA A 88 19.55 -13.27 -0.44
N GLU A 89 18.76 -13.13 -1.50
CA GLU A 89 19.02 -13.78 -2.80
C GLU A 89 20.33 -13.31 -3.43
N ILE A 90 20.57 -11.99 -3.43
CA ILE A 90 21.82 -11.40 -3.95
C ILE A 90 23.03 -11.93 -3.16
N LYS A 91 22.94 -12.04 -1.83
CA LYS A 91 24.04 -12.57 -0.99
C LYS A 91 24.30 -14.05 -1.23
N ALA A 92 23.27 -14.82 -1.55
CA ALA A 92 23.39 -16.25 -1.84
C ALA A 92 23.84 -16.54 -3.28
N ALA A 93 23.76 -15.57 -4.18
CA ALA A 93 24.11 -15.74 -5.58
C ALA A 93 25.61 -15.97 -5.77
N HIS A 94 25.99 -16.98 -6.55
CA HIS A 94 27.39 -17.27 -6.88
C HIS A 94 27.97 -16.28 -7.90
N PHE A 95 27.11 -15.68 -8.72
CA PHE A 95 27.48 -14.72 -9.76
C PHE A 95 26.45 -13.59 -9.78
N LEU A 96 26.95 -12.36 -9.87
CA LEU A 96 26.15 -11.15 -10.01
C LEU A 96 26.61 -10.43 -11.28
N SER A 97 25.67 -10.11 -12.17
CA SER A 97 25.93 -9.26 -13.35
C SER A 97 25.14 -7.97 -13.19
N VAL A 98 25.80 -6.84 -13.42
CA VAL A 98 25.20 -5.51 -13.35
C VAL A 98 25.20 -4.92 -14.75
N LEU A 99 24.02 -4.65 -15.29
CA LEU A 99 23.86 -3.88 -16.52
C LEU A 99 23.69 -2.41 -16.14
N SER A 100 24.64 -1.57 -16.54
CA SER A 100 24.61 -0.14 -16.29
C SER A 100 24.34 0.58 -17.60
N ASP A 101 23.37 1.49 -17.60
CA ASP A 101 23.16 2.43 -18.70
C ASP A 101 23.90 3.73 -18.37
N PHE A 102 24.72 4.21 -19.31
CA PHE A 102 25.42 5.48 -19.18
C PHE A 102 24.81 6.46 -20.17
N ASN A 103 24.00 7.38 -19.65
CA ASN A 103 23.39 8.48 -20.38
C ASN A 103 23.82 9.81 -19.75
#